data_AF-A0A2W6Z2K3-F1
#
_entry.id   AF-A0A2W6Z2K3-F1
#
_cell.length_a   1.000
_cell.length_b   1.000
_cell.length_c   1.000
_cell.angle_alpha   90.00
_cell.angle_beta   90.00
_cell.angle_gamma   90.00
#
_symmetry.space_group_name_H-M   'P 1'
#
loop_
_entity.id
_entity.type
_entity.pdbx_description
1 polymer ?
#
loop_
_entity_poly.entity_id
_entity_poly.type
_entity_poly.pdbx_seq_one_letter_code
_entity_poly.pdbx_strand_id
1 'polypeptide(L)'
;MTFTLDPSSDRVTLPDHTQLPESDGTFVKNFQEHPQSILLTDSIEPILRKCHPDGQYAIGQDSGIYWRMTEPPEKGAEAPDWFYVPNVPPTLDGQSRRSYVLWQEFIAPLIILEFVSGTGKEERDRTPWTGKFFIYEQVIRPAFYGIYEVQKASIELYRHVTNHFELVPANERGHFPIPELGVELGIWQGVYQNSDLPWLRWWDANGDLLLTGWETSEREKLIAEQERQKNEILIAQLRAAGIEPQL
;
A
#
# COMPACT_ATOMS: atom_id res chain seq x y z
N MET A 1 12.34 -19.23 42.31
CA MET A 1 10.91 -19.00 42.59
C MET A 1 10.13 -19.88 41.63
N THR A 2 9.38 -20.83 42.17
CA THR A 2 8.61 -21.80 41.39
C THR A 2 7.26 -21.17 41.08
N PHE A 3 6.99 -20.85 39.83
CA PHE A 3 5.66 -20.41 39.40
C PHE A 3 4.81 -21.65 39.14
N THR A 4 4.08 -22.10 40.16
CA THR A 4 2.92 -22.98 39.94
C THR A 4 1.81 -22.13 39.33
N LEU A 5 1.56 -22.32 38.03
CA LEU A 5 0.36 -21.81 37.38
C LEU A 5 -0.84 -22.61 37.91
N ASP A 6 -1.79 -21.89 38.50
CA ASP A 6 -3.10 -22.43 38.86
C ASP A 6 -3.87 -22.76 37.56
N PRO A 7 -4.33 -24.00 37.33
CA PRO A 7 -4.95 -24.39 36.07
C PRO A 7 -6.43 -23.96 35.94
N SER A 8 -6.95 -23.12 36.83
CA SER A 8 -8.33 -22.62 36.79
C SER A 8 -8.48 -21.15 36.36
N SER A 9 -7.56 -20.61 35.55
CA SER A 9 -7.85 -19.36 34.85
C SER A 9 -8.76 -19.68 33.68
N ASP A 10 -9.97 -19.12 33.65
CA ASP A 10 -10.76 -19.03 32.43
C ASP A 10 -9.82 -18.53 31.32
N ARG A 11 -9.71 -19.28 30.22
CA ARG A 11 -8.91 -18.84 29.08
C ARG A 11 -9.53 -17.54 28.59
N VAL A 12 -8.85 -16.42 28.83
CA VAL A 12 -9.22 -15.14 28.23
C VAL A 12 -8.93 -15.27 26.74
N THR A 13 -9.96 -15.59 25.96
CA THR A 13 -9.89 -15.61 24.49
C THR A 13 -10.04 -14.18 24.01
N LEU A 14 -8.99 -13.65 23.36
CA LEU A 14 -9.07 -12.35 22.69
C LEU A 14 -9.91 -12.48 21.42
N PRO A 15 -10.67 -11.43 21.05
CA PRO A 15 -11.53 -11.49 19.88
C PRO A 15 -10.71 -11.62 18.59
N ASP A 16 -11.33 -12.27 17.61
CA ASP A 16 -10.84 -12.37 16.24
C ASP A 16 -11.44 -11.30 15.31
N HIS A 17 -10.99 -11.30 14.05
CA HIS A 17 -11.47 -10.35 13.04
C HIS A 17 -12.98 -10.43 12.78
N THR A 18 -13.65 -11.55 13.11
CA THR A 18 -15.10 -11.71 12.95
C THR A 18 -15.91 -11.14 14.12
N GLN A 19 -15.26 -10.93 15.26
CA GLN A 19 -15.89 -10.41 16.48
C GLN A 19 -15.66 -8.92 16.68
N LEU A 20 -14.69 -8.35 15.97
CA LEU A 20 -14.36 -6.93 16.01
C LEU A 20 -15.20 -6.12 14.99
N PRO A 21 -15.50 -4.85 15.30
CA PRO A 21 -16.08 -3.91 14.34
C PRO A 21 -15.19 -3.70 13.12
N GLU A 22 -15.80 -3.49 11.95
CA GLU A 22 -15.09 -3.21 10.68
C GLU A 22 -15.20 -1.74 10.24
N SER A 23 -15.89 -0.90 11.03
CA SER A 23 -16.08 0.53 10.78
C SER A 23 -16.31 1.24 12.10
N ASP A 24 -15.92 2.51 12.18
CA ASP A 24 -16.21 3.43 13.28
C ASP A 24 -17.51 4.24 13.07
N GLY A 25 -18.20 4.04 11.94
CA GLY A 25 -19.42 4.73 11.58
C GLY A 25 -19.24 6.18 11.10
N THR A 26 -18.02 6.61 10.77
CA THR A 26 -17.73 7.96 10.27
C THR A 26 -17.63 7.99 8.73
N PHE A 27 -17.76 9.19 8.15
CA PHE A 27 -17.60 9.37 6.71
C PHE A 27 -16.11 9.41 6.33
N VAL A 28 -15.78 8.82 5.18
CA VAL A 28 -14.47 8.97 4.53
C VAL A 28 -14.13 10.46 4.40
N LYS A 29 -12.88 10.83 4.72
CA LYS A 29 -12.49 12.23 4.90
C LYS A 29 -12.49 12.98 3.56
N ASN A 30 -12.14 12.31 2.45
CA ASN A 30 -12.21 12.95 1.13
C ASN A 30 -12.41 11.97 -0.06
N PHE A 31 -12.91 12.49 -1.19
CA PHE A 31 -13.16 11.70 -2.42
C PHE A 31 -11.90 11.21 -3.15
N GLN A 32 -10.72 11.74 -2.82
CA GLN A 32 -9.45 11.41 -3.46
C GLN A 32 -8.74 10.22 -2.80
N GLU A 33 -9.05 9.89 -1.55
CA GLU A 33 -8.51 8.72 -0.81
C GLU A 33 -8.77 7.42 -1.58
N HIS A 34 -10.00 7.19 -2.03
CA HIS A 34 -10.40 5.96 -2.71
C HIS A 34 -9.69 5.72 -4.07
N PRO A 35 -9.67 6.67 -5.03
CA PRO A 35 -8.90 6.46 -6.26
C PRO A 35 -7.39 6.37 -5.99
N GLN A 36 -6.87 7.04 -4.96
CA GLN A 36 -5.46 6.97 -4.59
C GLN A 36 -5.05 5.58 -4.07
N SER A 37 -5.88 4.95 -3.24
CA SER A 37 -5.61 3.60 -2.70
C SER A 37 -5.70 2.52 -3.78
N ILE A 38 -6.68 2.62 -4.69
CA ILE A 38 -6.78 1.74 -5.86
C ILE A 38 -5.54 1.86 -6.75
N LEU A 39 -5.13 3.09 -7.05
CA LEU A 39 -3.98 3.36 -7.91
C LEU A 39 -2.68 2.73 -7.38
N LEU A 40 -2.45 2.82 -6.07
CA LEU A 40 -1.29 2.18 -5.42
C LEU A 40 -1.40 0.66 -5.41
N THR A 41 -2.60 0.13 -5.18
CA THR A 41 -2.84 -1.32 -5.06
C THR A 41 -2.67 -2.03 -6.39
N ASP A 42 -3.23 -1.47 -7.46
CA ASP A 42 -3.17 -2.06 -8.79
C ASP A 42 -1.74 -2.02 -9.36
N SER A 43 -1.05 -0.87 -9.23
CA SER A 43 0.30 -0.71 -9.81
C SER A 43 1.41 -1.47 -9.08
N ILE A 44 1.25 -1.83 -7.80
CA ILE A 44 2.25 -2.62 -7.06
C ILE A 44 2.11 -4.13 -7.25
N GLU A 45 0.97 -4.60 -7.78
CA GLU A 45 0.65 -6.02 -7.89
C GLU A 45 1.76 -6.86 -8.58
N PRO A 46 2.38 -6.42 -9.70
CA PRO A 46 3.45 -7.19 -10.34
C PRO A 46 4.66 -7.43 -9.43
N ILE A 47 4.99 -6.45 -8.57
CA ILE A 47 6.08 -6.57 -7.60
C ILE A 47 5.69 -7.56 -6.50
N LEU A 48 4.47 -7.44 -5.96
CA LEU A 48 4.02 -8.33 -4.89
C LEU A 48 3.89 -9.79 -5.34
N ARG A 49 3.43 -10.05 -6.57
CA ARG A 49 3.42 -11.40 -7.15
C ARG A 49 4.82 -12.00 -7.29
N LYS A 50 5.84 -11.17 -7.54
CA LYS A 50 7.24 -11.60 -7.59
C LYS A 50 7.79 -11.88 -6.19
N CYS A 51 7.46 -11.06 -5.21
CA CYS A 51 7.87 -11.24 -3.81
C CYS A 51 7.15 -12.42 -3.14
N HIS A 52 5.89 -12.64 -3.48
CA HIS A 52 4.97 -13.61 -2.87
C HIS A 52 4.32 -14.48 -3.96
N PRO A 53 5.08 -15.38 -4.63
CA PRO A 53 4.53 -16.28 -5.63
C PRO A 53 3.50 -17.27 -5.06
N ASP A 54 3.47 -17.43 -3.74
CA ASP A 54 2.48 -18.19 -2.97
C ASP A 54 1.22 -17.38 -2.61
N GLY A 55 1.19 -16.08 -2.94
CA GLY A 55 0.10 -15.18 -2.61
C GLY A 55 -0.02 -14.86 -1.11
N GLN A 56 1.02 -15.08 -0.30
CA GLN A 56 0.99 -14.84 1.15
C GLN A 56 1.29 -13.38 1.51
N TYR A 57 0.35 -12.50 1.21
CA TYR A 57 0.34 -11.13 1.72
C TYR A 57 -1.09 -10.60 1.87
N ALA A 58 -1.21 -9.47 2.57
CA ALA A 58 -2.45 -8.71 2.66
C ALA A 58 -2.19 -7.22 2.37
N ILE A 59 -3.15 -6.57 1.73
CA ILE A 59 -3.25 -5.11 1.62
C ILE A 59 -4.55 -4.71 2.31
N GLY A 60 -4.50 -3.70 3.16
CA GLY A 60 -5.70 -3.06 3.69
C GLY A 60 -5.85 -1.64 3.15
N GLN A 61 -7.10 -1.24 2.97
CA GLN A 61 -7.52 0.11 2.56
C GLN A 61 -8.68 0.49 3.48
N ASP A 62 -8.58 1.60 4.19
CA ASP A 62 -9.57 2.04 5.19
C ASP A 62 -9.96 0.92 6.18
N SER A 63 -9.01 0.02 6.47
CA SER A 63 -9.23 -1.19 7.26
C SER A 63 -8.53 -1.08 8.61
N GLY A 64 -9.21 -1.44 9.69
CA GLY A 64 -8.66 -1.36 11.04
C GLY A 64 -7.48 -2.32 11.26
N ILE A 65 -6.40 -1.79 11.82
CA ILE A 65 -5.32 -2.53 12.47
C ILE A 65 -5.56 -2.49 13.97
N TYR A 66 -6.09 -3.58 14.50
CA TYR A 66 -6.33 -3.73 15.92
C TYR A 66 -5.04 -4.08 16.65
N TRP A 67 -4.62 -3.20 17.57
CA TRP A 67 -3.32 -3.29 18.24
C TRP A 67 -3.43 -3.38 19.78
N ARG A 68 -4.60 -3.04 20.36
CA ARG A 68 -4.92 -3.32 21.77
C ARG A 68 -6.42 -3.58 21.98
N MET A 69 -6.75 -4.16 23.12
CA MET A 69 -8.12 -4.28 23.60
C MET A 69 -8.58 -3.01 24.33
N THR A 70 -9.74 -2.47 23.96
CA THR A 70 -10.38 -1.30 24.59
C THR A 70 -11.89 -1.45 24.64
N GLU A 71 -12.55 -0.55 25.37
CA GLU A 71 -14.00 -0.38 25.35
C GLU A 71 -14.34 1.08 24.98
N PRO A 72 -15.00 1.33 23.83
CA PRO A 72 -15.37 0.35 22.80
C PRO A 72 -14.14 -0.14 21.99
N PRO A 73 -14.23 -1.30 21.29
CA PRO A 73 -13.08 -1.93 20.62
C PRO A 73 -12.37 -1.07 19.58
N GLU A 74 -13.09 -0.21 18.86
CA GLU A 74 -12.59 0.64 17.78
C GLU A 74 -11.48 1.60 18.27
N LYS A 75 -11.49 1.98 19.56
CA LYS A 75 -10.42 2.80 20.18
C LYS A 75 -9.07 2.07 20.32
N GLY A 76 -9.07 0.77 20.04
CA GLY A 76 -7.92 -0.11 20.02
C GLY A 76 -7.41 -0.39 18.62
N ALA A 77 -7.98 0.26 17.60
CA ALA A 77 -7.58 0.18 16.22
C ALA A 77 -7.08 1.53 15.70
N GLU A 78 -6.17 1.46 14.73
CA GLU A 78 -5.92 2.55 13.78
C GLU A 78 -6.40 2.08 12.42
N ALA A 79 -7.03 2.94 11.62
CA ALA A 79 -7.48 2.60 10.27
C ALA A 79 -6.70 3.46 9.25
N PRO A 80 -5.56 2.98 8.74
CA PRO A 80 -4.81 3.71 7.74
C PRO A 80 -5.50 3.67 6.38
N ASP A 81 -5.28 4.72 5.57
CA ASP A 81 -5.82 4.80 4.21
C ASP A 81 -5.27 3.67 3.31
N TRP A 82 -4.01 3.28 3.52
CA TRP A 82 -3.42 2.13 2.83
C TRP A 82 -2.30 1.48 3.65
N PHE A 83 -2.25 0.16 3.71
CA PHE A 83 -1.11 -0.56 4.30
C PHE A 83 -0.90 -1.92 3.65
N TYR A 84 0.32 -2.45 3.82
CA TYR A 84 0.74 -3.72 3.25
C TYR A 84 1.46 -4.59 4.30
N VAL A 85 1.07 -5.86 4.39
CA VAL A 85 1.62 -6.86 5.31
C VAL A 85 2.12 -8.09 4.52
N PRO A 86 3.43 -8.40 4.54
CA PRO A 86 3.97 -9.61 3.92
C PRO A 86 3.80 -10.85 4.81
N ASN A 87 3.91 -12.05 4.22
CA ASN A 87 3.98 -13.33 4.93
C ASN A 87 2.74 -13.67 5.78
N VAL A 88 1.58 -13.18 5.37
CA VAL A 88 0.28 -13.47 6.00
C VAL A 88 -0.68 -13.98 4.94
N PRO A 89 -1.63 -14.87 5.28
CA PRO A 89 -2.57 -15.37 4.28
C PRO A 89 -3.52 -14.25 3.81
N PRO A 90 -3.97 -14.22 2.55
CA PRO A 90 -4.87 -13.18 2.07
C PRO A 90 -6.28 -13.30 2.67
N THR A 91 -6.66 -14.51 3.11
CA THR A 91 -7.92 -14.83 3.78
C THR A 91 -7.64 -15.57 5.08
N LEU A 92 -8.60 -15.53 6.02
CA LEU A 92 -8.55 -16.27 7.29
C LEU A 92 -9.66 -17.31 7.27
N ASP A 93 -9.31 -18.59 7.40
CA ASP A 93 -10.25 -19.72 7.35
C ASP A 93 -11.21 -19.69 6.15
N GLY A 94 -10.71 -19.25 4.98
CA GLY A 94 -11.50 -19.13 3.75
C GLY A 94 -12.43 -17.92 3.70
N GLN A 95 -12.40 -17.03 4.69
CA GLN A 95 -13.18 -15.81 4.76
C GLN A 95 -12.34 -14.57 4.45
N SER A 96 -12.98 -13.54 3.92
CA SER A 96 -12.34 -12.24 3.76
C SER A 96 -11.96 -11.68 5.12
N ARG A 97 -10.79 -11.05 5.18
CA ARG A 97 -10.36 -10.27 6.33
C ARG A 97 -11.33 -9.10 6.52
N ARG A 98 -11.78 -8.90 7.75
CA ARG A 98 -12.61 -7.74 8.14
C ARG A 98 -11.77 -6.61 8.73
N SER A 99 -10.63 -6.97 9.29
CA SER A 99 -9.62 -6.09 9.88
C SER A 99 -8.32 -6.89 10.03
N TYR A 100 -7.21 -6.22 10.28
CA TYR A 100 -5.94 -6.83 10.63
C TYR A 100 -5.80 -6.90 12.15
N VAL A 101 -5.62 -8.10 12.72
CA VAL A 101 -5.65 -8.30 14.17
C VAL A 101 -4.25 -8.63 14.66
N LEU A 102 -3.51 -7.61 15.12
CA LEU A 102 -2.07 -7.72 15.37
C LEU A 102 -1.73 -8.76 16.46
N TRP A 103 -2.60 -8.91 17.48
CA TRP A 103 -2.41 -9.92 18.54
C TRP A 103 -2.77 -11.35 18.14
N GLN A 104 -3.30 -11.57 16.93
CA GLN A 104 -3.50 -12.90 16.36
C GLN A 104 -2.48 -13.23 15.27
N GLU A 105 -2.06 -12.22 14.51
CA GLU A 105 -1.26 -12.41 13.32
C GLU A 105 0.23 -12.12 13.54
N PHE A 106 0.57 -11.32 14.54
CA PHE A 106 1.93 -11.04 15.04
C PHE A 106 2.94 -10.44 14.04
N ILE A 107 2.54 -10.20 12.79
CA ILE A 107 3.37 -9.57 11.77
C ILE A 107 2.98 -8.10 11.65
N ALA A 108 3.95 -7.20 11.86
CA ALA A 108 3.71 -5.78 11.63
C ALA A 108 3.61 -5.49 10.11
N PRO A 109 2.83 -4.48 9.69
CA PRO A 109 2.86 -4.01 8.32
C PRO A 109 4.28 -3.62 7.89
N LEU A 110 4.64 -3.90 6.64
CA LEU A 110 5.90 -3.39 6.09
C LEU A 110 5.79 -1.88 5.86
N ILE A 111 4.65 -1.42 5.36
CA ILE A 111 4.41 0.01 5.13
C ILE A 111 2.96 0.38 5.46
N ILE A 112 2.81 1.55 6.06
CA ILE A 112 1.53 2.24 6.29
C ILE A 112 1.60 3.59 5.59
N LEU A 113 0.54 3.99 4.90
CA LEU A 113 0.39 5.26 4.20
C LEU A 113 -0.88 5.97 4.64
N GLU A 114 -0.78 7.29 4.83
CA GLU A 114 -1.89 8.18 5.17
C GLU A 114 -1.96 9.33 4.15
N PHE A 115 -3.15 9.64 3.70
CA PHE A 115 -3.48 10.63 2.69
C PHE A 115 -4.13 11.84 3.36
N VAL A 116 -3.36 12.92 3.44
CA VAL A 116 -3.77 14.13 4.14
C VAL A 116 -4.38 15.12 3.16
N SER A 117 -5.65 15.44 3.38
CA SER A 117 -6.35 16.56 2.71
C SER A 117 -6.31 17.87 3.51
N GLY A 118 -5.87 17.84 4.78
CA GLY A 118 -5.82 18.98 5.69
C GLY A 118 -4.41 19.35 6.15
N THR A 119 -4.26 19.72 7.43
CA THR A 119 -2.95 20.08 8.02
C THR A 119 -2.05 18.87 8.31
N GLY A 120 -2.63 17.67 8.35
CA GLY A 120 -1.91 16.44 8.73
C GLY A 120 -1.39 16.44 10.17
N LYS A 121 -1.96 17.29 11.05
CA LYS A 121 -1.57 17.35 12.46
C LYS A 121 -1.85 16.05 13.21
N GLU A 122 -2.95 15.37 12.88
CA GLU A 122 -3.35 14.07 13.45
C GLU A 122 -2.31 12.99 13.11
N GLU A 123 -1.92 12.91 11.85
CA GLU A 123 -0.89 11.97 11.34
C GLU A 123 0.49 12.19 11.98
N ARG A 124 0.74 13.38 12.53
CA ARG A 124 1.98 13.75 13.21
C ARG A 124 1.84 13.84 14.73
N ASP A 125 0.71 13.41 15.30
CA ASP A 125 0.49 13.49 16.74
C ASP A 125 1.33 12.42 17.48
N ARG A 126 2.26 12.89 18.30
CA ARG A 126 3.16 12.05 19.11
C ARG A 126 2.68 11.87 20.55
N THR A 127 1.46 12.28 20.87
CA THR A 127 0.90 12.13 22.22
C THR A 127 0.91 10.64 22.62
N PRO A 128 1.55 10.26 23.75
CA PRO A 128 1.64 8.86 24.14
C PRO A 128 0.29 8.17 24.21
N TRP A 129 0.18 6.99 23.58
CA TRP A 129 -0.99 6.09 23.58
C TRP A 129 -2.26 6.57 22.86
N THR A 130 -2.27 7.80 22.35
CA THR A 130 -3.43 8.37 21.64
C THR A 130 -3.06 9.05 20.33
N GLY A 131 -1.81 9.52 20.19
CA GLY A 131 -1.33 10.13 18.97
C GLY A 131 -0.98 9.05 17.94
N LYS A 132 -1.51 9.21 16.72
CA LYS A 132 -1.34 8.23 15.64
C LYS A 132 0.14 7.98 15.32
N PHE A 133 0.95 9.04 15.25
CA PHE A 133 2.40 8.91 15.04
C PHE A 133 3.07 8.10 16.15
N PHE A 134 2.69 8.34 17.42
CA PHE A 134 3.22 7.55 18.54
C PHE A 134 2.83 6.08 18.42
N ILE A 135 1.57 5.80 18.06
CA ILE A 135 1.07 4.42 17.95
C ILE A 135 1.80 3.67 16.84
N TYR A 136 1.99 4.29 15.67
CA TYR A 136 2.78 3.69 14.59
C TYR A 136 4.25 3.52 14.99
N GLU A 137 4.89 4.53 15.60
CA GLU A 137 6.32 4.47 15.91
C GLU A 137 6.66 3.49 17.05
N GLN A 138 5.84 3.49 18.11
CA GLN A 138 6.18 2.82 19.36
C GLN A 138 5.46 1.48 19.54
N VAL A 139 4.27 1.31 18.93
CA VAL A 139 3.39 0.16 19.17
C VAL A 139 3.30 -0.76 17.96
N ILE A 140 2.77 -0.28 16.82
CA ILE A 140 2.58 -1.11 15.61
C ILE A 140 3.92 -1.38 14.92
N ARG A 141 4.80 -0.37 14.87
CA ARG A 141 6.17 -0.44 14.34
C ARG A 141 6.26 -0.97 12.90
N PRO A 142 5.55 -0.37 11.93
CA PRO A 142 5.76 -0.73 10.54
C PRO A 142 7.18 -0.35 10.11
N ALA A 143 7.75 -1.07 9.13
CA ALA A 143 9.09 -0.74 8.64
C ALA A 143 9.14 0.66 8.00
N PHE A 144 8.04 1.08 7.37
CA PHE A 144 7.86 2.41 6.80
C PHE A 144 6.51 3.03 7.18
N TYR A 145 6.51 4.34 7.36
CA TYR A 145 5.30 5.14 7.54
C TYR A 145 5.35 6.35 6.61
N GLY A 146 4.40 6.48 5.71
CA GLY A 146 4.33 7.57 4.74
C GLY A 146 3.14 8.49 4.98
N ILE A 147 3.37 9.79 4.92
CA ILE A 147 2.32 10.82 4.95
C ILE A 147 2.37 11.53 3.60
N TYR A 148 1.29 11.45 2.84
CA TYR A 148 1.14 12.12 1.55
C TYR A 148 0.15 13.28 1.65
N GLU A 149 0.60 14.48 1.32
CA GLU A 149 -0.23 15.69 1.31
C GLU A 149 -0.56 16.11 -0.12
N VAL A 150 -1.79 15.80 -0.56
CA VAL A 150 -2.25 16.07 -1.94
C VAL A 150 -2.15 17.55 -2.31
N GLN A 151 -2.53 18.46 -1.42
CA GLN A 151 -2.53 19.90 -1.72
C GLN A 151 -1.13 20.49 -1.90
N LYS A 152 -0.13 19.89 -1.25
CA LYS A 152 1.27 20.34 -1.32
C LYS A 152 2.08 19.59 -2.35
N ALA A 153 1.54 18.51 -2.93
CA ALA A 153 2.31 17.56 -3.70
C ALA A 153 3.59 17.18 -2.95
N SER A 154 3.46 16.68 -1.71
CA SER A 154 4.61 16.31 -0.88
C SER A 154 4.41 14.99 -0.17
N ILE A 155 5.52 14.27 0.05
CA ILE A 155 5.58 13.01 0.79
C ILE A 155 6.56 13.20 1.95
N GLU A 156 6.17 12.77 3.14
CA GLU A 156 7.09 12.46 4.23
C GLU A 156 7.13 10.94 4.40
N LEU A 157 8.23 10.31 4.00
CA LEU A 157 8.44 8.89 4.27
C LEU A 157 9.37 8.73 5.47
N TYR A 158 8.94 7.95 6.44
CA TYR A 158 9.71 7.57 7.61
C TYR A 158 10.08 6.09 7.53
N ARG A 159 11.29 5.75 7.97
CA ARG A 159 11.74 4.37 8.18
C ARG A 159 11.94 4.12 9.66
N HIS A 160 11.52 2.96 10.15
CA HIS A 160 11.76 2.57 11.53
C HIS A 160 13.21 2.12 11.72
N VAL A 161 13.96 2.82 12.57
CA VAL A 161 15.35 2.54 12.89
C VAL A 161 15.50 2.40 14.40
N THR A 162 15.86 1.20 14.83
CA THR A 162 15.98 0.80 16.24
C THR A 162 14.63 0.92 16.99
N ASN A 163 14.29 2.12 17.47
CA ASN A 163 13.11 2.39 18.31
C ASN A 163 12.40 3.70 17.93
N HIS A 164 12.71 4.29 16.78
CA HIS A 164 12.09 5.53 16.34
C HIS A 164 12.05 5.63 14.82
N PHE A 165 11.22 6.54 14.32
CA PHE A 165 11.14 6.87 12.91
C PHE A 165 12.19 7.91 12.53
N GLU A 166 12.92 7.62 11.46
CA GLU A 166 13.83 8.55 10.80
C GLU A 166 13.29 8.91 9.41
N LEU A 167 13.40 10.17 9.00
CA LEU A 167 12.99 10.58 7.66
C LEU A 167 13.88 9.92 6.60
N VAL A 168 13.24 9.32 5.60
CA VAL A 168 13.90 8.82 4.40
C VAL A 168 14.13 10.01 3.46
N PRO A 169 15.37 10.33 3.09
CA PRO A 169 15.62 11.38 2.11
C PRO A 169 15.17 10.93 0.73
N ALA A 170 14.65 11.88 -0.05
CA ALA A 170 14.40 11.65 -1.46
C ALA A 170 15.73 11.44 -2.21
N ASN A 171 15.70 10.59 -3.24
CA ASN A 171 16.80 10.40 -4.17
C ASN A 171 16.89 11.58 -5.17
N GLU A 172 17.83 11.51 -6.12
CA GLU A 172 18.04 12.56 -7.13
C GLU A 172 16.82 12.82 -8.04
N ARG A 173 15.89 11.86 -8.12
CA ARG A 173 14.63 11.98 -8.88
C ARG A 173 13.47 12.54 -8.05
N GLY A 174 13.68 12.78 -6.75
CA GLY A 174 12.62 13.18 -5.82
C GLY A 174 11.75 12.00 -5.34
N HIS A 175 12.21 10.76 -5.49
CA HIS A 175 11.51 9.58 -5.00
C HIS A 175 12.10 9.05 -3.70
N PHE A 176 11.31 8.33 -2.91
CA PHE A 176 11.64 7.83 -1.60
C PHE A 176 11.81 6.29 -1.65
N PRO A 177 13.04 5.77 -1.52
CA PRO A 177 13.29 4.34 -1.71
C PRO A 177 12.71 3.47 -0.61
N ILE A 178 12.18 2.31 -1.00
CA ILE A 178 11.75 1.20 -0.13
C ILE A 178 12.50 -0.06 -0.59
N PRO A 179 13.76 -0.25 -0.12
CA PRO A 179 14.65 -1.29 -0.62
C PRO A 179 14.10 -2.71 -0.49
N GLU A 180 13.31 -2.97 0.56
CA GLU A 180 12.72 -4.27 0.87
C GLU A 180 11.77 -4.76 -0.23
N LEU A 181 11.18 -3.85 -1.02
CA LEU A 181 10.33 -4.15 -2.17
C LEU A 181 11.02 -3.86 -3.52
N GLY A 182 12.19 -3.20 -3.51
CA GLY A 182 12.87 -2.78 -4.72
C GLY A 182 12.12 -1.69 -5.50
N VAL A 183 11.32 -0.88 -4.80
CA VAL A 183 10.50 0.21 -5.36
C VAL A 183 10.80 1.53 -4.67
N GLU A 184 10.26 2.61 -5.21
CA GLU A 184 10.32 3.95 -4.66
C GLU A 184 8.92 4.57 -4.65
N LEU A 185 8.61 5.41 -3.66
CA LEU A 185 7.42 6.26 -3.67
C LEU A 185 7.76 7.61 -4.29
N GLY A 186 6.91 8.10 -5.18
CA GLY A 186 7.11 9.39 -5.81
C GLY A 186 5.79 10.01 -6.27
N ILE A 187 5.85 11.27 -6.65
CA ILE A 187 4.68 12.02 -7.13
C ILE A 187 4.67 12.03 -8.64
N TRP A 188 3.51 11.72 -9.21
CA TRP A 188 3.22 11.88 -10.62
C TRP A 188 2.05 12.85 -10.79
N GLN A 189 2.31 14.01 -11.40
CA GLN A 189 1.25 14.92 -11.81
C GLN A 189 0.62 14.44 -13.10
N GLY A 190 -0.68 14.16 -13.08
CA GLY A 190 -1.40 13.81 -14.29
C GLY A 190 -2.85 13.39 -14.06
N VAL A 191 -3.50 13.01 -15.16
CA VAL A 191 -4.92 12.65 -15.16
C VAL A 191 -5.10 11.18 -14.84
N TYR A 192 -5.79 10.88 -13.74
CA TYR A 192 -6.29 9.56 -13.40
C TYR A 192 -7.76 9.66 -13.01
N GLN A 193 -8.60 8.76 -13.56
CA GLN A 193 -10.07 8.80 -13.39
C GLN A 193 -10.69 10.19 -13.57
N ASN A 194 -10.30 10.90 -14.64
CA ASN A 194 -10.76 12.25 -14.99
C ASN A 194 -10.34 13.38 -14.02
N SER A 195 -9.39 13.12 -13.12
CA SER A 195 -8.87 14.13 -12.19
C SER A 195 -7.37 14.34 -12.42
N ASP A 196 -6.98 15.58 -12.69
CA ASP A 196 -5.58 16.01 -12.81
C ASP A 196 -5.04 16.40 -11.43
N LEU A 197 -4.26 15.52 -10.80
CA LEU A 197 -3.81 15.65 -9.42
C LEU A 197 -2.36 15.15 -9.27
N PRO A 198 -1.64 15.54 -8.19
CA PRO A 198 -0.28 15.08 -7.92
C PRO A 198 -0.26 13.67 -7.28
N TRP A 199 -0.73 12.67 -8.00
CA TRP A 199 -0.90 11.30 -7.48
C TRP A 199 0.37 10.71 -6.88
N LEU A 200 0.22 10.08 -5.70
CA LEU A 200 1.25 9.21 -5.15
C LEU A 200 1.33 7.92 -5.99
N ARG A 201 2.52 7.56 -6.44
CA ARG A 201 2.77 6.40 -7.31
C ARG A 201 3.99 5.61 -6.86
N TRP A 202 4.00 4.34 -7.27
CA TRP A 202 5.17 3.48 -7.19
C TRP A 202 6.04 3.63 -8.43
N TRP A 203 7.34 3.63 -8.20
CA TRP A 203 8.39 3.65 -9.22
C TRP A 203 9.32 2.47 -8.99
N ASP A 204 9.91 1.93 -10.05
CA ASP A 204 10.95 0.92 -9.90
C ASP A 204 12.29 1.57 -9.50
N ALA A 205 13.30 0.74 -9.19
CA ALA A 205 14.63 1.21 -8.82
C ALA A 205 15.35 2.03 -9.92
N ASN A 206 14.94 1.90 -11.19
CA ASN A 206 15.48 2.66 -12.32
C ASN A 206 14.81 4.03 -12.47
N GLY A 207 13.69 4.26 -11.78
CA GLY A 207 12.89 5.47 -11.90
C GLY A 207 11.81 5.38 -12.98
N ASP A 208 11.44 4.17 -13.41
CA ASP A 208 10.30 3.94 -14.28
C ASP A 208 9.01 3.82 -13.47
N LEU A 209 7.94 4.45 -13.94
CA LEU A 209 6.64 4.42 -13.28
C LEU A 209 6.06 2.99 -13.33
N LEU A 210 5.65 2.46 -12.18
CA LEU A 210 4.88 1.23 -12.16
C LEU A 210 3.47 1.53 -12.67
N LEU A 211 3.15 0.94 -13.82
CA LEU A 211 1.87 1.11 -14.49
C LEU A 211 0.80 0.25 -13.84
N THR A 212 -0.42 0.76 -13.84
CA THR A 212 -1.63 -0.01 -13.60
C THR A 212 -1.81 -1.08 -14.67
N GLY A 213 -2.64 -2.09 -14.41
CA GLY A 213 -3.02 -3.09 -15.41
C GLY A 213 -3.69 -2.45 -16.63
N TRP A 214 -4.48 -1.40 -16.42
CA TRP A 214 -5.09 -0.63 -17.51
C TRP A 214 -4.05 0.12 -18.35
N GLU A 215 -3.16 0.90 -17.71
CA GLU A 215 -2.08 1.63 -18.41
C GLU A 215 -1.15 0.69 -19.19
N THR A 216 -0.85 -0.49 -18.62
CA THR A 216 -0.06 -1.53 -19.28
C THR A 216 -0.78 -2.04 -20.53
N SER A 217 -2.07 -2.39 -20.42
CA SER A 217 -2.84 -2.90 -21.56
C SER A 217 -2.94 -1.87 -22.69
N GLU A 218 -3.18 -0.60 -22.37
CA GLU A 218 -3.25 0.46 -23.38
C GLU A 218 -1.90 0.66 -24.07
N ARG A 219 -0.79 0.60 -23.33
CA ARG A 219 0.57 0.67 -23.89
C ARG A 219 0.84 -0.51 -24.83
N GLU A 220 0.49 -1.72 -24.45
CA GLU A 220 0.65 -2.92 -25.28
C GLU A 220 -0.16 -2.84 -26.58
N LYS A 221 -1.41 -2.36 -26.52
CA LYS A 221 -2.24 -2.15 -27.72
C LYS A 221 -1.61 -1.14 -28.67
N LEU A 222 -1.08 -0.04 -28.16
CA LEU A 222 -0.41 0.97 -28.97
C LEU A 222 0.85 0.41 -29.65
N ILE A 223 1.64 -0.39 -28.93
CA ILE A 223 2.84 -1.03 -29.48
C ILE A 223 2.43 -2.03 -30.58
N ALA A 224 1.46 -2.89 -30.31
CA ALA A 224 0.99 -3.90 -31.27
C ALA A 224 0.45 -3.26 -32.56
N GLU A 225 -0.30 -2.15 -32.45
CA GLU A 225 -0.81 -1.42 -33.61
C GLU A 225 0.32 -0.76 -34.41
N GLN A 226 1.31 -0.17 -33.73
CA GLN A 226 2.48 0.41 -34.41
C GLN A 226 3.32 -0.66 -35.13
N GLU A 227 3.53 -1.82 -34.52
CA GLU A 227 4.26 -2.94 -35.12
C GLU A 227 3.50 -3.48 -36.33
N ARG A 228 2.18 -3.62 -36.21
CA ARG A 228 1.31 -4.02 -37.33
C ARG A 228 1.43 -3.04 -38.49
N GLN A 229 1.34 -1.73 -38.24
CA GLN A 229 1.47 -0.71 -39.29
C GLN A 229 2.86 -0.74 -39.95
N LYS A 230 3.93 -0.88 -39.17
CA LYS A 230 5.29 -1.02 -39.70
C LYS A 230 5.44 -2.28 -40.57
N ASN A 231 4.86 -3.40 -40.14
CA ASN A 231 4.89 -4.65 -40.89
C ASN A 231 4.08 -4.55 -42.19
N GLU A 232 2.90 -3.93 -42.16
CA GLU A 232 2.10 -3.68 -43.37
C GLU A 232 2.84 -2.80 -44.39
N ILE A 233 3.53 -1.75 -43.93
CA ILE A 233 4.39 -0.90 -44.78
C ILE A 233 5.56 -1.71 -45.35
N LEU A 234 6.24 -2.50 -44.53
CA LEU A 234 7.38 -3.32 -44.96
C LEU A 234 6.96 -4.36 -46.01
N ILE A 235 5.84 -5.05 -45.78
CA ILE A 235 5.25 -6.01 -46.72
C ILE A 235 4.92 -5.31 -48.05
N ALA A 236 4.34 -4.11 -48.01
CA ALA A 236 4.05 -3.34 -49.22
C ALA A 236 5.33 -2.93 -49.98
N GLN A 237 6.38 -2.51 -49.26
CA GLN A 237 7.68 -2.16 -49.84
C GLN A 237 8.39 -3.37 -50.46
N LEU A 238 8.38 -4.52 -49.80
CA LEU A 238 8.95 -5.77 -50.32
C LEU A 238 8.24 -6.20 -51.61
N ARG A 239 6.90 -6.17 -51.62
CA ARG A 239 6.11 -6.45 -52.83
C ARG A 239 6.42 -5.48 -53.97
N ALA A 240 6.58 -4.18 -53.67
CA ALA A 240 6.96 -3.17 -54.66
C ALA A 240 8.37 -3.38 -55.23
N ALA A 241 9.28 -3.95 -54.43
CA ALA A 241 10.62 -4.35 -54.85
C ALA A 241 10.66 -5.71 -55.58
N GLY A 242 9.51 -6.35 -55.79
CA GLY A 242 9.41 -7.68 -56.44
C GLY A 242 9.84 -8.85 -55.55
N ILE A 243 9.93 -8.64 -54.24
CA ILE A 243 10.25 -9.67 -53.25
C ILE A 243 8.93 -10.17 -52.65
N GLU A 244 8.62 -11.45 -52.81
CA GLU A 244 7.49 -12.07 -52.11
C GLU A 244 7.84 -12.28 -50.63
N PRO A 245 7.14 -11.61 -49.69
CA PRO A 245 7.35 -11.83 -48.27
C PRO A 245 6.80 -13.21 -47.88
N GLN A 246 7.58 -14.02 -47.17
CA GLN A 246 7.09 -15.23 -46.52
C GLN A 246 6.30 -14.81 -45.26
N LEU A 247 5.04 -15.26 -45.19
CA LEU A 247 4.15 -15.07 -44.04
C LEU A 247 4.41 -16.11 -42.96
#